data_AF-A0A972YBE5-F1
#
_entry.id   AF-A0A972YBE5-F1
#
_cell.length_a   1.000
_cell.length_b   1.000
_cell.length_c   1.000
_cell.angle_alpha   90.00
_cell.angle_beta   90.00
_cell.angle_gamma   90.00
#
_symmetry.space_group_name_H-M   'P 1'
#
loop_
_entity.id
_entity.type
_entity.pdbx_description
1 polymer ?
#
loop_
_entity_poly.entity_id
_entity_poly.type
_entity_poly.pdbx_seq_one_letter_code
_entity_poly.pdbx_strand_id
1 'polypeptide(L)' 'MVQVIKAIFYFGPLLFGIGFLAPLSAQIIQAMGWTPPFGLTPLMTGLILGGAYGLLAQIRGRWV' A
#
# COMPACT_ATOMS: atom_id res chain seq x y z
N MET A 1 5.77 -15.25 -21.12
CA MET A 1 4.58 -14.40 -20.86
C MET A 1 3.71 -14.93 -19.71
N VAL A 2 3.24 -16.19 -19.75
CA VAL A 2 2.35 -16.75 -18.70
C VAL A 2 2.92 -16.65 -17.27
N GLN A 3 4.23 -16.86 -17.08
CA GLN A 3 4.86 -16.78 -15.76
C GLN A 3 4.82 -15.37 -15.14
N VAL A 4 4.95 -14.34 -15.97
CA VAL A 4 4.89 -12.94 -15.52
C VAL A 4 3.48 -12.58 -15.07
N ILE A 5 2.47 -12.98 -15.84
CA ILE A 5 1.06 -12.76 -15.50
C ILE A 5 0.73 -13.45 -14.18
N LYS A 6 1.17 -14.70 -13.99
CA LYS A 6 0.99 -15.43 -12.72
C LYS A 6 1.65 -14.70 -11.55
N ALA A 7 2.87 -14.18 -11.73
CA ALA A 7 3.56 -13.42 -10.70
C ALA A 7 2.81 -12.13 -10.32
N ILE A 8 2.27 -11.39 -11.30
CA ILE A 8 1.49 -10.17 -11.04
C ILE A 8 0.24 -10.49 -10.20
N PHE A 9 -0.49 -11.55 -10.53
CA PHE A 9 -1.65 -11.94 -9.74
C PHE A 9 -1.27 -12.49 -8.37
N TYR A 10 -0.18 -13.25 -8.29
CA TYR A 10 0.32 -13.76 -7.01
C TYR A 10 0.70 -12.62 -6.06
N PHE A 11 1.44 -11.61 -6.53
CA PHE A 11 1.81 -10.43 -5.75
C PHE A 11 0.77 -9.29 -5.82
N GLY A 12 -0.41 -9.56 -6.37
CA GLY A 12 -1.46 -8.58 -6.60
C GLY A 12 -1.79 -7.74 -5.35
N PRO A 13 -1.96 -8.35 -4.16
CA PRO A 13 -2.19 -7.60 -2.93
C PRO A 13 -1.08 -6.59 -2.60
N LEU A 14 0.17 -6.97 -2.78
CA LEU A 14 1.32 -6.11 -2.48
C LEU A 14 1.47 -5.00 -3.52
N LEU A 15 1.29 -5.33 -4.80
CA LEU A 15 1.29 -4.36 -5.90
C LEU A 15 0.15 -3.34 -5.73
N PHE A 16 -1.04 -3.78 -5.31
CA PHE A 16 -2.15 -2.89 -5.01
C PHE A 16 -1.89 -2.03 -3.77
N GLY A 17 -1.34 -2.62 -2.70
CA GLY A 17 -0.97 -1.91 -1.48
C GLY A 17 -0.01 -0.75 -1.74
N ILE A 18 1.06 -1.00 -2.52
CA ILE A 18 2.07 0.02 -2.83
C ILE A 18 1.60 0.95 -3.95
N GLY A 19 1.03 0.40 -5.03
CA GLY A 19 0.69 1.16 -6.23
C GLY A 19 -0.58 2.00 -6.10
N PHE A 20 -1.51 1.62 -5.22
CA PHE A 20 -2.80 2.30 -5.05
C PHE A 20 -3.04 2.75 -3.61
N LEU A 21 -2.93 1.84 -2.63
CA LEU A 21 -3.29 2.16 -1.25
C LEU A 21 -2.35 3.21 -0.63
N ALA A 22 -1.06 3.13 -0.92
CA ALA A 22 -0.07 4.10 -0.45
C ALA A 22 -0.30 5.53 -0.96
N PRO A 23 -0.42 5.80 -2.28
CA PRO A 23 -0.70 7.14 -2.77
C PRO A 23 -2.08 7.64 -2.32
N LEU A 24 -3.11 6.77 -2.27
CA LEU A 24 -4.42 7.15 -1.74
C LEU A 24 -4.34 7.62 -0.29
N SER A 25 -3.65 6.84 0.56
CA SER A 25 -3.44 7.20 1.97
C SER A 25 -2.70 8.52 2.10
N ALA A 26 -1.64 8.73 1.31
CA ALA A 26 -0.89 9.99 1.30
C ALA A 26 -1.75 11.19 0.88
N GLN A 27 -2.64 11.01 -0.09
CA GLN A 27 -3.58 12.06 -0.53
C GLN A 27 -4.62 12.35 0.55
N ILE A 28 -5.15 11.33 1.22
CA ILE A 28 -6.10 11.50 2.34
C ILE A 28 -5.43 12.28 3.48
N ILE A 29 -4.20 11.92 3.86
CA ILE A 29 -3.42 12.63 4.88
C ILE A 29 -3.28 14.12 4.54
N GLN A 30 -2.91 14.42 3.29
CA GLN A 30 -2.78 15.80 2.81
C GLN A 30 -4.12 16.54 2.81
N ALA A 31 -5.19 15.90 2.34
CA ALA A 31 -6.52 16.48 2.28
C ALA A 31 -7.10 16.79 3.68
N MET A 32 -6.72 15.99 4.69
CA MET A 32 -7.10 16.24 6.09
C MET A 32 -6.25 17.33 6.76
N GLY A 33 -5.21 17.85 6.10
CA GLY A 33 -4.26 18.79 6.70
C GLY A 33 -3.47 18.18 7.86
N TRP A 34 -3.42 16.84 7.96
CA TRP A 34 -2.76 16.15 9.05
C TRP A 34 -1.25 16.05 8.77
N THR A 35 -0.44 16.38 9.77
CA THR A 35 1.02 16.22 9.72
C THR A 35 1.40 14.94 10.46
N PRO A 36 1.95 13.92 9.77
CA PRO A 36 2.37 12.69 10.42
C PRO A 36 3.47 12.94 11.47
N PRO A 37 3.48 12.18 12.58
CA PRO A 37 4.49 12.32 13.63
C PRO A 37 5.87 11.83 13.17
N PHE A 38 6.89 12.07 14.00
CA PHE A 38 8.27 11.58 13.80
C PHE A 38 8.96 12.11 12.53
N GLY A 39 8.50 13.23 11.98
CA GLY A 39 9.06 13.82 10.75
C GLY A 39 8.71 13.04 9.48
N LEU A 40 7.72 12.15 9.54
CA LEU A 40 7.28 11.39 8.37
C LEU A 40 6.53 12.27 7.39
N THR A 41 6.82 12.09 6.10
CA THR A 41 6.01 12.70 5.05
C THR A 41 4.70 11.91 4.86
N PRO A 42 3.65 12.53 4.29
CA PRO A 42 2.43 11.81 3.92
C PRO A 42 2.69 10.60 3.01
N LEU A 43 3.64 10.70 2.08
CA LEU A 43 4.00 9.60 1.18
C LEU A 43 4.68 8.45 1.94
N MET A 44 5.63 8.74 2.84
CA MET A 44 6.26 7.70 3.66
C MET A 44 5.23 6.99 4.54
N THR A 45 4.32 7.75 5.13
CA THR A 45 3.22 7.20 5.94
C THR A 45 2.30 6.32 5.09
N GLY A 46 1.93 6.79 3.89
CA GLY A 46 1.16 6.02 2.92
C GLY A 46 1.86 4.72 2.51
N LEU A 47 3.16 4.74 2.23
CA LEU A 47 3.94 3.55 1.88
C LEU A 47 4.00 2.53 3.02
N ILE A 48 4.13 2.99 4.27
CA ILE A 48 4.07 2.12 5.44
C ILE A 48 2.70 1.46 5.55
N LEU A 49 1.62 2.25 5.45
CA LEU A 49 0.25 1.74 5.54
C LEU A 49 -0.06 0.76 4.39
N GLY A 50 0.20 1.16 3.15
CA GLY A 50 -0.03 0.37 1.95
C GLY A 50 0.82 -0.89 1.89
N GLY A 51 2.11 -0.79 2.25
CA GLY A 51 3.01 -1.93 2.34
C GLY A 51 2.62 -2.91 3.44
N ALA A 52 2.29 -2.42 4.64
CA ALA A 52 1.87 -3.28 5.76
C ALA A 52 0.55 -3.99 5.45
N TYR A 53 -0.49 -3.28 5.00
CA TYR A 53 -1.77 -3.89 4.64
C TYR A 53 -1.64 -4.82 3.43
N GLY A 54 -0.89 -4.43 2.39
CA GLY A 54 -0.64 -5.27 1.23
C GLY A 54 0.12 -6.56 1.57
N LEU A 55 1.11 -6.48 2.47
CA LEU A 55 1.84 -7.65 2.97
C LEU A 55 0.94 -8.55 3.82
N LEU A 56 0.14 -7.98 4.72
CA LEU A 56 -0.82 -8.76 5.51
C LEU A 56 -1.83 -9.47 4.61
N ALA A 57 -2.34 -8.80 3.58
CA ALA A 57 -3.26 -9.39 2.61
C ALA A 57 -2.58 -10.48 1.76
N GLN A 58 -1.32 -10.30 1.39
CA GLN A 58 -0.51 -11.30 0.70
C GLN A 58 -0.36 -12.59 1.52
N ILE A 59 -0.08 -12.46 2.83
CA ILE A 59 0.12 -13.60 3.72
C ILE A 59 -1.21 -14.29 4.04
N ARG A 60 -2.27 -13.51 4.29
CA ARG A 60 -3.58 -14.04 4.72
C ARG A 60 -4.47 -14.50 3.56
N GLY A 61 -4.17 -14.07 2.33
CA GLY A 61 -5.03 -14.30 1.16
C GLY A 61 -6.33 -13.49 1.16
N ARG A 62 -6.49 -12.52 2.08
CA ARG A 62 -7.67 -11.64 2.21
C ARG A 62 -7.31 -10.34 2.89
N TRP A 63 -8.10 -9.30 2.63
CA TRP A 63 -7.89 -7.95 3.16
C TRP A 63 -8.50 -7.71 4.54
N VAL A 64 -9.47 -8.54 4.97
CA VAL A 64 -10.19 -8.47 6.25
C VAL A 64 -10.07 -9.80 6.98
#